data_AF-A0AAV1JB46-F1
#
_entry.id   AF-A0AAV1JB46-F1
#
_cell.length_a   1.000
_cell.length_b   1.000
_cell.length_c   1.000
_cell.angle_alpha   90.00
_cell.angle_beta   90.00
_cell.angle_gamma   90.00
#
_symmetry.space_group_name_H-M   'P 1'
#
loop_
_entity.id
_entity.type
_entity.pdbx_description
1 polymer ?
#
loop_
_entity_poly.entity_id
_entity_poly.type
_entity_poly.pdbx_seq_one_letter_code
_entity_poly.pdbx_strand_id
1 'polypeptide(L)'
;MEDLFKNLQKDGKNTVDNLIKWMKDSKIIDGKTETEEKARKLFDDVSDAKNVELSKFKAALSKLATEQQKSVEGLMKTLADEGPKFLNAAAEAASAAASAFKDALKFK
;
A
#
# COMPACT_ATOMS: atom_id res chain seq x y z
N MET A 1 9.46 1.08 8.06
CA MET A 1 8.89 0.48 6.82
C MET A 1 8.68 -1.02 7.01
N GLU A 2 9.69 -1.77 7.44
CA GLU A 2 9.60 -3.23 7.60
C GLU A 2 8.61 -3.68 8.68
N ASP A 3 8.58 -3.01 9.84
CA ASP A 3 7.59 -3.26 10.88
C ASP A 3 6.15 -2.96 10.44
N LEU A 4 5.97 -1.89 9.66
CA LEU A 4 4.67 -1.51 9.11
C LEU A 4 4.19 -2.52 8.07
N PHE A 5 5.10 -2.98 7.21
CA PHE A 5 4.81 -4.05 6.27
C PHE A 5 4.46 -5.35 7.00
N LYS A 6 5.17 -5.69 8.08
CA LYS A 6 4.82 -6.84 8.93
C LYS A 6 3.43 -6.68 9.56
N ASN A 7 3.05 -5.47 9.99
CA ASN A 7 1.70 -5.21 10.48
C ASN A 7 0.65 -5.37 9.37
N LEU A 8 0.90 -4.82 8.18
CA LEU A 8 0.03 -5.05 7.02
C LEU A 8 -0.10 -6.53 6.69
N GLN A 9 0.99 -7.28 6.71
CA GLN A 9 1.00 -8.71 6.46
C GLN A 9 0.21 -9.47 7.54
N LYS A 10 0.34 -9.10 8.82
CA LYS A 10 -0.46 -9.65 9.92
C LYS A 10 -1.96 -9.37 9.75
N ASP A 11 -2.30 -8.18 9.27
CA ASP A 11 -3.67 -7.78 8.97
C ASP A 11 -4.22 -8.37 7.64
N GLY A 12 -3.41 -9.12 6.88
CA GLY A 12 -3.79 -9.59 5.54
C GLY A 12 -3.96 -8.46 4.51
N LYS A 13 -3.37 -7.30 4.81
CA LYS A 13 -3.44 -6.04 4.07
C LYS A 13 -2.21 -5.77 3.21
N ASN A 14 -1.32 -6.75 3.01
CA ASN A 14 -0.17 -6.67 2.10
C ASN A 14 -0.53 -6.95 0.63
N THR A 15 -1.73 -6.54 0.22
CA THR A 15 -2.20 -6.67 -1.16
C THR A 15 -1.61 -5.55 -2.01
N VAL A 16 -1.52 -5.78 -3.33
CA VAL A 16 -1.06 -4.76 -4.28
C VAL A 16 -1.87 -3.48 -4.16
N ASP A 17 -3.19 -3.56 -4.05
CA ASP A 17 -4.07 -2.40 -3.90
C ASP A 17 -3.71 -1.56 -2.66
N ASN A 18 -3.50 -2.21 -1.51
CA ASN A 18 -3.13 -1.52 -0.28
C ASN A 18 -1.71 -0.94 -0.35
N LEU A 19 -0.76 -1.65 -0.97
CA LEU A 19 0.60 -1.13 -1.14
C LEU A 19 0.64 0.07 -2.07
N ILE A 20 -0.14 0.05 -3.15
CA ILE A 20 -0.32 1.19 -4.05
C ILE A 20 -0.95 2.37 -3.32
N LYS A 21 -2.04 2.13 -2.57
CA LYS A 21 -2.65 3.17 -1.73
C LYS A 21 -1.67 3.73 -0.71
N TRP A 22 -0.86 2.87 -0.08
CA TRP A 22 0.13 3.32 0.89
C TRP A 22 1.18 4.22 0.24
N MET A 23 1.67 3.88 -0.96
CA MET A 23 2.56 4.76 -1.73
C MET A 23 1.90 6.09 -2.08
N LYS A 24 0.60 6.08 -2.43
CA LYS A 24 -0.16 7.28 -2.76
C LYS A 24 -0.34 8.19 -1.56
N ASP A 25 -0.74 7.61 -0.43
CA ASP A 25 -0.94 8.32 0.83
C ASP A 25 0.37 8.93 1.33
N SER A 26 1.47 8.17 1.19
CA SER A 26 2.83 8.63 1.50
C SER A 26 3.39 9.65 0.50
N LYS A 27 2.61 10.14 -0.46
CA LYS A 27 3.05 11.04 -1.56
C LYS A 27 4.28 10.55 -2.32
N ILE A 28 4.49 9.24 -2.35
CA ILE A 28 5.56 8.62 -3.14
C ILE A 28 5.18 8.62 -4.60
N ILE A 29 3.94 8.23 -4.88
CA ILE A 29 3.31 8.44 -6.17
C ILE A 29 2.39 9.64 -6.05
N ASP A 30 2.40 10.49 -7.07
CA ASP A 30 1.69 11.78 -7.10
C ASP A 30 0.16 11.62 -7.21
N GLY A 31 -0.35 10.38 -7.07
CA GLY A 31 -1.73 10.02 -7.36
C GLY A 31 -2.11 10.16 -8.84
N LYS A 32 -1.15 10.48 -9.71
CA LYS A 32 -1.33 10.51 -11.16
C LYS A 32 -1.51 9.08 -11.66
N THR A 33 -2.48 8.91 -12.55
CA THR A 33 -2.80 7.62 -13.19
C THR A 33 -1.55 6.92 -13.72
N GLU A 34 -0.61 7.67 -14.29
CA GLU A 34 0.63 7.13 -14.86
C GLU A 34 1.56 6.51 -13.81
N THR A 35 1.74 7.13 -12.64
CA THR A 35 2.58 6.56 -11.57
C THR A 35 1.86 5.45 -10.80
N GLU A 36 0.53 5.52 -10.69
CA GLU A 36 -0.30 4.44 -10.15
C GLU A 36 -0.24 3.19 -11.04
N GLU A 37 -0.41 3.35 -12.35
CA GLU A 37 -0.37 2.25 -13.32
C GLU A 37 1.03 1.64 -13.40
N LYS A 38 2.09 2.45 -13.37
CA LYS A 38 3.47 1.98 -13.28
C LYS A 38 3.71 1.19 -12.00
N ALA A 39 3.34 1.75 -10.84
CA ALA A 39 3.49 1.05 -9.58
C ALA A 39 2.73 -0.29 -9.61
N ARG A 40 1.51 -0.31 -10.17
CA ARG A 40 0.72 -1.53 -10.32
C ARG A 40 1.37 -2.54 -11.26
N LYS A 41 1.97 -2.09 -12.36
CA LYS A 41 2.79 -2.90 -13.27
C LYS A 41 4.01 -3.52 -12.59
N LEU A 42 4.64 -2.81 -11.64
CA LEU A 42 5.76 -3.35 -10.87
C LEU A 42 5.32 -4.52 -9.98
N PHE A 43 4.04 -4.58 -9.63
CA PHE A 43 3.44 -5.69 -8.89
C PHE A 43 2.76 -6.74 -9.78
N ASP A 44 2.66 -6.52 -11.10
CA ASP A 44 2.11 -7.50 -12.05
C ASP A 44 2.98 -8.77 -12.11
N ASP A 45 4.29 -8.60 -11.87
CA ASP A 45 5.29 -9.68 -11.71
C ASP A 45 5.17 -10.43 -10.37
N VAL A 46 4.23 -10.06 -9.51
CA VAL A 46 3.98 -10.74 -8.24
C VAL A 46 2.86 -11.75 -8.42
N SER A 47 3.21 -13.03 -8.34
CA SER A 47 2.27 -14.15 -8.47
C SER A 47 1.09 -14.05 -7.50
N ASP A 48 1.32 -13.51 -6.30
CA ASP A 48 0.32 -13.30 -5.26
C ASP A 48 0.01 -11.82 -5.04
N ALA A 49 -0.91 -11.28 -5.83
CA ALA A 49 -1.36 -9.89 -5.69
C ALA A 49 -2.06 -9.60 -4.34
N LYS A 50 -2.47 -10.65 -3.61
CA LYS A 50 -3.07 -10.55 -2.27
C LYS A 50 -2.07 -10.75 -1.14
N ASN A 51 -0.87 -11.25 -1.44
CA ASN A 51 0.16 -11.54 -0.44
C ASN A 51 1.51 -11.19 -1.03
N VAL A 52 1.74 -9.88 -1.17
CA VAL A 52 3.01 -9.39 -1.68
C VAL A 52 4.07 -9.62 -0.61
N GLU A 53 5.21 -10.17 -1.01
CA GLU A 53 6.36 -10.30 -0.14
C GLU A 53 7.09 -8.96 0.03
N LEU A 54 7.67 -8.75 1.20
CA LEU A 54 8.45 -7.55 1.49
C LEU A 54 9.61 -7.36 0.49
N SER A 55 10.20 -8.45 0.02
CA SER A 55 11.26 -8.43 -0.99
C SER A 55 10.76 -7.87 -2.34
N LYS A 56 9.58 -8.34 -2.80
CA LYS A 56 8.93 -7.83 -4.01
C LYS A 56 8.50 -6.37 -3.85
N PHE A 57 8.01 -5.99 -2.66
CA PHE A 57 7.67 -4.60 -2.36
C PHE A 57 8.89 -3.67 -2.38
N LYS A 58 10.01 -4.08 -1.75
CA LYS A 58 11.28 -3.34 -1.83
C LYS A 58 11.79 -3.24 -3.27
N ALA A 59 11.69 -4.31 -4.06
CA ALA A 59 12.09 -4.30 -5.48
C ALA A 59 11.22 -3.33 -6.31
N ALA A 60 9.90 -3.31 -6.10
CA ALA A 60 9.00 -2.36 -6.73
C ALA A 60 9.36 -0.92 -6.33
N LEU A 61 9.59 -0.65 -5.05
CA LEU A 61 10.03 0.67 -4.60
C LEU A 61 11.37 1.09 -5.20
N SER A 62 12.31 0.15 -5.33
CA SER A 62 13.61 0.41 -5.93
C SER A 62 13.46 0.87 -7.39
N LYS A 63 12.70 0.10 -8.18
CA LYS A 63 12.39 0.45 -9.57
C LYS A 63 11.65 1.78 -9.68
N LEU A 64 10.66 2.01 -8.81
CA LEU A 64 9.89 3.26 -8.77
C LEU A 64 10.77 4.47 -8.43
N ALA A 65 11.71 4.31 -7.49
CA ALA A 65 12.65 5.38 -7.12
C ALA A 65 13.57 5.71 -8.29
N THR A 66 14.11 4.69 -8.98
CA THR A 66 14.91 4.88 -10.19
C THR A 66 14.14 5.63 -11.27
N GLU A 67 12.88 5.25 -11.53
CA GLU A 67 12.03 5.95 -12.51
C GLU A 67 11.71 7.40 -12.11
N GLN A 68 11.50 7.67 -10.82
CA GLN A 68 11.22 9.01 -10.32
C GLN A 68 12.49 9.84 -10.07
N GLN A 69 13.68 9.32 -10.35
CA GLN A 69 14.96 9.90 -9.93
C GLN A 69 14.98 10.30 -8.44
N LYS A 70 14.34 9.49 -7.60
CA LYS A 70 14.32 9.64 -6.14
C LYS A 70 15.18 8.54 -5.50
N SER A 71 15.66 8.80 -4.29
CA SER A 71 16.38 7.78 -3.52
C SER A 71 15.42 6.77 -2.91
N VAL A 72 15.72 5.49 -3.10
CA VAL A 72 14.99 4.36 -2.52
C VAL A 72 14.86 4.51 -1.00
N GLU A 73 15.95 4.89 -0.33
CA GLU A 73 15.93 5.16 1.11
C GLU A 73 15.00 6.31 1.50
N GLY A 74 14.94 7.36 0.68
CA GLY A 74 14.01 8.47 0.87
C GLY A 74 12.56 8.01 0.78
N LEU A 75 12.24 7.22 -0.25
CA LEU A 75 10.92 6.59 -0.40
C LEU A 75 10.59 5.67 0.77
N MET A 76 11.50 4.79 1.17
CA MET A 76 11.30 3.87 2.30
C MET A 76 11.11 4.61 3.62
N LYS A 77 11.84 5.72 3.82
CA LYS A 77 11.71 6.58 4.99
C LYS A 77 10.35 7.27 5.01
N THR A 78 9.90 7.82 3.89
CA THR A 78 8.57 8.45 3.80
C THR A 78 7.46 7.43 4.03
N LEU A 79 7.54 6.22 3.45
CA LEU A 79 6.60 5.14 3.78
C LEU A 79 6.65 4.75 5.27
N ALA A 80 7.84 4.76 5.87
CA ALA A 80 7.97 4.47 7.29
C ALA A 80 7.31 5.53 8.16
N ASP A 81 7.40 6.80 7.75
CA ASP A 81 6.87 7.95 8.49
C ASP A 81 5.34 8.06 8.34
N GLU A 82 4.84 7.86 7.12
CA GLU A 82 3.42 7.99 6.79
C GLU A 82 2.65 6.67 6.95
N GLY A 83 3.32 5.53 7.06
CA GLY A 83 2.65 4.24 7.19
C GLY A 83 1.80 4.01 8.43
N PRO A 84 2.09 4.59 9.62
CA PRO A 84 1.16 4.59 10.74
C PRO A 84 -0.16 5.30 10.40
N LYS A 85 -0.10 6.42 9.67
CA LYS A 85 -1.29 7.15 9.21
C LYS A 85 -2.08 6.32 8.21
N PHE A 86 -1.39 5.71 7.25
CA PHE A 86 -2.02 4.79 6.29
C PHE A 86 -2.69 3.61 7.00
N LEU A 87 -2.01 2.97 7.96
CA LEU A 87 -2.58 1.86 8.73
C LEU A 87 -3.81 2.28 9.52
N ASN A 88 -3.77 3.45 10.16
CA ASN A 88 -4.90 3.99 10.88
C ASN A 88 -6.08 4.28 9.92
N ALA A 89 -5.82 4.99 8.81
CA ALA A 89 -6.83 5.26 7.79
C ALA A 89 -7.43 3.99 7.18
N ALA A 90 -6.60 2.97 6.93
CA ALA A 90 -7.04 1.68 6.43
C ALA A 90 -7.85 0.89 7.47
N ALA A 91 -7.52 0.99 8.76
CA ALA A 91 -8.28 0.40 9.85
C ALA A 91 -9.63 1.09 10.03
N GLU A 92 -9.67 2.43 9.99
CA GLU A 92 -10.90 3.22 10.05
C GLU A 92 -11.81 2.92 8.85
N ALA A 93 -11.26 2.88 7.63
CA ALA A 93 -12.02 2.52 6.43
C ALA A 93 -12.58 1.09 6.49
N ALA A 94 -11.81 0.13 7.00
CA ALA A 94 -12.28 -1.24 7.19
C ALA A 94 -13.40 -1.33 8.24
N SER A 95 -13.28 -0.59 9.35
CA SER A 95 -14.29 -0.54 10.41
C SER A 95 -15.58 0.14 9.93
N ALA A 96 -15.46 1.22 9.16
CA ALA A 96 -16.59 1.90 8.53
C ALA A 96 -17.30 1.01 7.50
N ALA A 97 -16.55 0.30 6.65
CA ALA A 97 -17.12 -0.64 5.69
C ALA A 97 -17.82 -1.83 6.38
N ALA A 98 -17.22 -2.39 7.44
CA ALA A 98 -17.84 -3.46 8.23
C ALA A 98 -19.12 -2.99 8.92
N SER A 99 -19.13 -1.76 9.43
CA SER A 99 -20.30 -1.14 10.07
C SER A 99 -21.42 -0.89 9.06
N ALA A 100 -21.09 -0.31 7.90
CA ALA A 100 -22.05 -0.07 6.81
C ALA A 100 -22.63 -1.38 6.26
N PHE A 101 -21.81 -2.43 6.13
CA PHE A 101 -22.26 -3.76 5.72
C PHE A 101 -23.19 -4.40 6.76
N LYS A 102 -22.87 -4.28 8.05
CA LYS A 102 -23.72 -4.77 9.14
C LYS A 102 -25.04 -4.02 9.21
N ASP A 103 -25.04 -2.72 8.95
CA ASP A 103 -26.27 -1.92 8.90
C ASP A 103 -27.13 -2.30 7.69
N ALA A 104 -26.52 -2.46 6.52
CA ALA A 104 -27.21 -2.94 5.30
C ALA A 104 -27.80 -4.35 5.45
N LEU A 105 -27.16 -5.23 6.23
CA LEU A 105 -27.69 -6.57 6.55
C LEU A 105 -28.85 -6.56 7.56
N LYS A 106 -28.97 -5.53 8.41
CA LYS A 106 -30.09 -5.38 9.33
C LYS A 106 -31.36 -4.85 8.66
N PHE A 107 -31.27 -4.31 7.45
CA PHE A 107 -32.39 -3.80 6.66
C PHE A 107 -33.04 -4.86 5.74
N LYS A 108 -32.83 -6.16 6.00
CA LYS A 108 -33.42 -7.28 5.25
C LYS A 108 -34.23 -8.19 6.18
#